data_AF-A0A1V2LM74-F1
#
_entry.id   AF-A0A1V2LM74-F1
#
_cell.length_a   1.000
_cell.length_b   1.000
_cell.length_c   1.000
_cell.angle_alpha   90.00
_cell.angle_beta   90.00
_cell.angle_gamma   90.00
#
_symmetry.space_group_name_H-M   'P 1'
#
loop_
_entity.id
_entity.type
_entity.pdbx_description
1 polymer ?
#
loop_
_entity_poly.entity_id
_entity_poly.type
_entity_poly.pdbx_seq_one_letter_code
_entity_poly.pdbx_strand_id
1 'polypeptide(L)'
;MPAFLSYASPKGSYRTPKYPIVLCHGFSGFDQLFMIPAFDKNYVPPLTDKFKSLFNKKIGSAPTLPSMDVDNHDVVSAGKYLIEYWNGIKSQLEEVGSTVLVAKVPPFARIETRAHMLDEFIVSQLPNIRKQHGVPEGRPIKLNLVAHSMGGLDCRYLIHYLQKKKRDKYQIVSLTTISTPHRGTSAADFALEYSPESLIRNYFPSVFQLSTSFTKVFNRHIHNDPDVKYFSYASQFTPNPASMFLVTWKIVKDKEGPNDGLVSVKSAKWGKFMGCLDDVDHADLINWMGPVKMAKMALGIPNFNPKWFYMDIMNNLAAHGL
;
A
#
# COMPACT_ATOMS: atom_id res chain seq x y z
N MET A 1 9.71 -26.33 -1.54
CA MET A 1 9.31 -24.93 -1.28
C MET A 1 8.30 -24.94 -0.15
N PRO A 2 8.27 -23.96 0.77
CA PRO A 2 7.17 -23.86 1.72
C PRO A 2 5.85 -23.72 0.95
N ALA A 3 4.79 -24.36 1.45
CA ALA A 3 3.47 -24.28 0.84
C ALA A 3 2.97 -22.83 0.83
N PHE A 4 2.24 -22.45 -0.23
CA PHE A 4 1.58 -21.15 -0.29
C PHE A 4 0.51 -21.03 0.79
N LEU A 5 0.31 -19.81 1.26
CA LEU A 5 -0.80 -19.50 2.15
C LEU A 5 -2.11 -19.55 1.35
N SER A 6 -3.09 -20.28 1.89
CA SER A 6 -4.45 -20.32 1.33
C SER A 6 -5.44 -19.65 2.28
N TYR A 7 -6.31 -18.84 1.68
CA TYR A 7 -7.39 -18.11 2.36
C TYR A 7 -8.71 -18.27 1.60
N ALA A 8 -8.92 -19.44 0.99
CA ALA A 8 -10.18 -19.74 0.29
C ALA A 8 -11.35 -20.04 1.22
N SER A 9 -11.04 -20.44 2.46
CA SER A 9 -12.01 -20.72 3.52
C SER A 9 -11.50 -20.13 4.84
N PRO A 10 -12.39 -19.83 5.80
CA PRO A 10 -11.98 -19.40 7.12
C PRO A 10 -11.17 -20.51 7.83
N LYS A 11 -10.20 -20.12 8.64
CA LYS A 11 -9.33 -21.05 9.40
C LYS A 11 -9.91 -21.48 10.76
N GLY A 12 -11.19 -21.17 11.03
CA GLY A 12 -11.85 -21.41 12.32
C GLY A 12 -12.05 -20.11 13.11
N SER A 13 -11.87 -20.17 14.43
CA SER A 13 -12.04 -19.01 15.31
C SER A 13 -10.86 -18.04 15.18
N TYR A 14 -11.16 -16.75 15.03
CA TYR A 14 -10.16 -15.69 15.00
C TYR A 14 -10.14 -14.94 16.32
N ARG A 15 -8.93 -14.54 16.76
CA ARG A 15 -8.74 -13.74 17.97
C ARG A 15 -8.51 -12.28 17.63
N THR A 16 -9.10 -11.40 18.44
CA THR A 16 -8.90 -9.96 18.38
C THR A 16 -7.54 -9.61 19.01
N PRO A 17 -6.69 -8.81 18.35
CA PRO A 17 -5.44 -8.34 18.95
C PRO A 17 -5.72 -7.40 20.12
N LYS A 18 -4.77 -7.36 21.04
CA LYS A 18 -4.82 -6.53 22.25
C LYS A 18 -4.76 -5.04 21.94
N TYR A 19 -4.00 -4.66 20.92
CA TYR A 19 -3.76 -3.26 20.57
C TYR A 19 -4.43 -2.86 19.25
N PRO A 20 -4.94 -1.61 19.13
CA PRO A 20 -5.57 -1.11 17.91
C PRO A 20 -4.67 -1.26 16.67
N ILE A 21 -5.31 -1.42 15.52
CA ILE A 21 -4.65 -1.55 14.22
C ILE A 21 -4.72 -0.22 13.49
N VAL A 22 -3.61 0.21 12.89
CA VAL A 22 -3.56 1.29 11.91
C VAL A 22 -3.28 0.69 10.54
N LEU A 23 -4.25 0.81 9.64
CA LEU A 23 -4.13 0.44 8.23
C LEU A 23 -3.43 1.57 7.46
N CYS A 24 -2.27 1.27 6.88
CA CYS A 24 -1.41 2.24 6.18
C CYS A 24 -1.38 1.92 4.68
N HIS A 25 -2.06 2.73 3.87
CA HIS A 25 -2.17 2.49 2.43
C HIS A 25 -0.87 2.81 1.67
N GLY A 26 -0.75 2.26 0.47
CA GLY A 26 0.42 2.44 -0.40
C GLY A 26 0.37 3.67 -1.31
N PHE A 27 1.12 3.54 -2.41
CA PHE A 27 1.11 4.45 -3.56
C PHE A 27 -0.32 4.51 -4.12
N SER A 28 -0.78 5.70 -4.48
CA SER A 28 -2.10 5.89 -5.10
C SER A 28 -3.32 5.62 -4.19
N GLY A 29 -3.21 5.83 -2.87
CA GLY A 29 -4.38 5.81 -1.98
C GLY A 29 -5.31 6.99 -2.25
N PHE A 30 -6.44 6.73 -2.92
CA PHE A 30 -7.39 7.76 -3.33
C PHE A 30 -8.56 7.90 -2.36
N ASP A 31 -9.02 9.13 -2.11
CA ASP A 31 -10.42 9.45 -1.76
C ASP A 31 -11.23 9.89 -3.01
N GLN A 32 -10.56 10.25 -4.12
CA GLN A 32 -11.14 10.48 -5.45
C GLN A 32 -10.12 10.07 -6.52
N LEU A 33 -10.51 9.20 -7.44
CA LEU A 33 -9.67 8.80 -8.56
C LEU A 33 -9.43 10.03 -9.45
N PHE A 34 -8.19 10.50 -9.56
CA PHE A 34 -7.79 11.07 -10.85
C PHE A 34 -7.79 9.89 -11.82
N MET A 35 -8.66 9.93 -12.82
CA MET A 35 -8.62 8.96 -13.92
C MET A 35 -7.23 9.01 -14.54
N ILE A 36 -6.41 7.99 -14.26
CA ILE A 36 -5.28 7.66 -15.13
C ILE A 36 -5.93 7.02 -16.37
N PRO A 37 -5.69 7.53 -17.59
CA PRO A 37 -6.37 7.07 -18.82
C PRO A 37 -6.31 5.56 -19.08
N ALA A 38 -5.34 4.86 -18.46
CA ALA A 38 -5.23 3.41 -18.48
C ALA A 38 -6.35 2.64 -17.74
N PHE A 39 -7.23 3.33 -17.00
CA PHE A 39 -8.30 2.72 -16.20
C PHE A 39 -9.72 3.00 -16.72
N ASP A 40 -9.85 3.69 -17.85
CA ASP A 40 -11.14 3.84 -18.51
C ASP A 40 -11.39 2.62 -19.43
N LYS A 41 -12.39 1.80 -19.08
CA LYS A 41 -12.82 0.62 -19.85
C LYS A 41 -13.38 0.98 -21.24
N ASN A 42 -13.67 2.25 -21.50
CA ASN A 42 -14.11 2.77 -22.79
C ASN A 42 -13.00 3.49 -23.56
N TYR A 43 -11.76 3.51 -23.07
CA TYR A 43 -10.65 4.15 -23.77
C TYR A 43 -10.16 3.30 -24.94
N VAL A 44 -10.66 3.62 -26.12
CA VAL A 44 -10.00 3.28 -27.38
C VAL A 44 -8.91 4.34 -27.58
N PRO A 45 -7.61 3.98 -27.60
CA PRO A 45 -6.58 4.97 -27.88
C PRO A 45 -6.88 5.59 -29.24
N PRO A 46 -6.92 6.93 -29.37
CA PRO A 46 -6.97 7.51 -30.69
C PRO A 46 -5.63 7.18 -31.33
N LEU A 47 -5.61 6.13 -32.17
CA LEU A 47 -4.62 5.97 -33.22
C LEU A 47 -4.82 7.13 -34.21
N THR A 48 -4.48 8.34 -33.77
CA THR A 48 -4.45 9.52 -34.60
C THR A 48 -3.03 10.02 -34.68
N ASP A 49 -2.71 10.61 -35.81
CA ASP A 49 -1.38 10.88 -36.35
C ASP A 49 -0.42 11.71 -35.46
N LYS A 50 -0.85 12.12 -34.26
CA LYS A 50 -0.03 12.75 -33.21
C LYS A 50 1.10 11.88 -32.68
N PHE A 51 0.93 10.55 -32.61
CA PHE A 51 2.03 9.66 -32.17
C PHE A 51 3.13 9.55 -33.25
N LYS A 52 2.77 9.68 -34.53
CA LYS A 52 3.72 9.74 -35.66
C LYS A 52 4.42 11.11 -35.74
N SER A 53 3.75 12.21 -35.38
CA SER A 53 4.35 13.55 -35.46
C SER A 53 5.37 13.83 -34.35
N LEU A 54 5.28 13.15 -33.20
CA LEU A 54 6.22 13.29 -32.07
C LEU A 54 7.64 12.82 -32.42
N PHE A 55 7.78 11.92 -33.40
CA PHE A 55 9.09 11.43 -33.86
C PHE A 55 9.73 12.30 -34.96
N ASN A 56 9.05 13.35 -35.45
CA ASN A 56 9.45 13.96 -36.73
C ASN A 56 9.53 15.48 -36.80
N LYS A 57 9.67 16.25 -35.70
CA LYS A 57 9.95 17.69 -35.83
C LYS A 57 10.86 18.30 -34.77
N LYS A 58 11.84 19.05 -35.31
CA LYS A 58 12.92 19.80 -34.65
C LYS A 58 12.44 20.87 -33.66
N ILE A 59 13.30 21.08 -32.67
CA ILE A 59 13.48 22.16 -31.69
C ILE A 59 12.73 23.47 -32.00
N GLY A 60 11.95 23.96 -31.02
CA GLY A 60 11.44 25.33 -30.96
C GLY A 60 10.62 25.62 -29.68
N SER A 61 11.16 26.49 -28.82
CA SER A 61 10.59 27.29 -27.70
C SER A 61 9.35 26.80 -26.91
N ALA A 62 9.51 26.74 -25.58
CA ALA A 62 8.51 26.40 -24.58
C ALA A 62 7.44 27.50 -24.36
N PRO A 63 6.17 27.13 -24.11
CA PRO A 63 5.21 28.00 -23.43
C PRO A 63 5.18 27.72 -21.91
N THR A 64 5.14 28.80 -21.13
CA THR A 64 4.88 28.82 -19.69
C THR A 64 3.44 28.42 -19.38
N LEU A 65 3.23 27.55 -18.38
CA LEU A 65 1.91 27.15 -17.86
C LEU A 65 1.71 27.71 -16.43
N PRO A 66 0.47 28.08 -16.06
CA PRO A 66 0.19 28.83 -14.84
C PRO A 66 0.30 27.97 -13.58
N SER A 67 0.78 28.57 -12.49
CA SER A 67 0.76 28.01 -11.15
C SER A 67 -0.68 27.85 -10.67
N MET A 68 -1.13 26.61 -10.46
CA MET A 68 -2.38 26.33 -9.78
C MET A 68 -2.07 26.00 -8.32
N ASP A 69 -2.09 27.03 -7.48
CA ASP A 69 -2.33 26.88 -6.05
C ASP A 69 -3.77 26.39 -5.88
N VAL A 70 -3.96 25.19 -5.36
CA VAL A 70 -5.30 24.65 -5.08
C VAL A 70 -5.61 24.86 -3.62
N ASP A 71 -6.41 25.89 -3.35
CA ASP A 71 -7.04 26.15 -2.06
C ASP A 71 -8.09 25.07 -1.77
N ASN A 72 -8.06 24.51 -0.57
CA ASN A 72 -8.78 23.29 -0.18
C ASN A 72 -10.21 23.55 0.33
N HIS A 73 -10.77 24.74 0.09
CA HIS A 73 -12.02 25.16 0.75
C HIS A 73 -13.32 24.96 -0.04
N ASP A 74 -13.28 24.69 -1.35
CA ASP A 74 -14.50 24.64 -2.18
C ASP A 74 -14.94 23.23 -2.61
N VAL A 75 -14.96 22.26 -1.69
CA VAL A 75 -15.39 20.89 -2.04
C VAL A 75 -16.41 20.28 -1.09
N VAL A 76 -17.52 20.99 -0.88
CA VAL A 76 -18.72 20.48 -0.21
C VAL A 76 -19.97 20.70 -1.09
N SER A 77 -19.98 20.23 -2.35
CA SER A 77 -21.22 20.21 -3.15
C SER A 77 -21.10 19.47 -4.49
N ALA A 78 -20.79 18.18 -4.48
CA ALA A 78 -21.20 17.27 -5.56
C ALA A 78 -21.02 15.84 -5.07
N GLY A 79 -22.08 15.03 -5.12
CA GLY A 79 -22.08 13.65 -4.62
C GLY A 79 -20.85 12.85 -5.09
N LYS A 80 -19.98 12.50 -4.13
CA LYS A 80 -18.74 11.75 -4.35
C LYS A 80 -18.96 10.28 -3.98
N TYR A 81 -18.72 9.38 -4.92
CA TYR A 81 -18.41 7.98 -4.60
C TYR A 81 -17.01 7.97 -3.96
N LEU A 82 -16.94 7.81 -2.64
CA LEU A 82 -15.67 7.58 -1.93
C LEU A 82 -15.19 6.17 -2.29
N ILE A 83 -14.09 6.08 -3.02
CA ILE A 83 -13.46 4.80 -3.34
C ILE A 83 -12.64 4.37 -2.12
N GLU A 84 -13.08 3.33 -1.41
CA GLU A 84 -12.37 2.81 -0.24
C GLU A 84 -11.15 1.99 -0.67
N TYR A 85 -9.94 2.43 -0.28
CA TYR A 85 -8.70 1.68 -0.55
C TYR A 85 -8.75 0.28 0.06
N TRP A 86 -9.15 0.19 1.33
CA TRP A 86 -9.31 -1.05 2.09
C TRP A 86 -10.72 -1.60 1.96
N ASN A 87 -11.16 -1.88 0.72
CA ASN A 87 -12.56 -2.14 0.38
C ASN A 87 -13.24 -3.17 1.31
N GLY A 88 -14.08 -2.69 2.23
CA GLY A 88 -14.78 -3.48 3.23
C GLY A 88 -13.90 -4.19 4.26
N ILE A 89 -12.58 -4.00 4.27
CA ILE A 89 -11.66 -4.67 5.20
C ILE A 89 -11.83 -4.08 6.60
N LYS A 90 -11.93 -2.75 6.72
CA LYS A 90 -12.10 -2.07 8.03
C LYS A 90 -13.32 -2.61 8.77
N SER A 91 -14.48 -2.60 8.12
CA SER A 91 -15.75 -3.01 8.74
C SER A 91 -15.69 -4.44 9.27
N GLN A 92 -15.08 -5.37 8.53
CA GLN A 92 -14.97 -6.77 8.95
C GLN A 92 -14.08 -6.96 10.18
N LEU A 93 -12.98 -6.22 10.25
CA LEU A 93 -12.09 -6.28 11.41
C LEU A 93 -12.78 -5.67 12.65
N GLU A 94 -13.60 -4.63 12.46
CA GLU A 94 -14.40 -4.02 13.53
C GLU A 94 -15.55 -4.92 13.99
N GLU A 95 -16.20 -5.67 13.09
CA GLU A 95 -17.26 -6.64 13.40
C GLU A 95 -16.82 -7.72 14.41
N VAL A 96 -15.52 -8.06 14.41
CA VAL A 96 -14.93 -9.02 15.35
C VAL A 96 -14.24 -8.36 16.55
N GLY A 97 -14.53 -7.07 16.78
CA GLY A 97 -14.16 -6.33 17.99
C GLY A 97 -12.81 -5.61 17.96
N SER A 98 -12.11 -5.54 16.81
CA SER A 98 -10.88 -4.74 16.72
C SER A 98 -11.19 -3.26 16.57
N THR A 99 -10.38 -2.42 17.21
CA THR A 99 -10.32 -0.99 16.87
C THR A 99 -9.40 -0.81 15.66
N VAL A 100 -9.94 -0.29 14.56
CA VAL A 100 -9.21 -0.12 13.31
C VAL A 100 -9.24 1.33 12.83
N LEU A 101 -8.06 1.89 12.66
CA LEU A 101 -7.84 3.22 12.09
C LEU A 101 -7.36 3.08 10.65
N VAL A 102 -7.93 3.86 9.74
CA VAL A 102 -7.45 3.94 8.34
C VAL A 102 -6.72 5.26 8.19
N ALA A 103 -5.39 5.20 8.11
CA ALA A 103 -4.57 6.38 7.93
C ALA A 103 -4.76 6.95 6.52
N LYS A 104 -4.74 8.28 6.42
CA LYS A 104 -4.82 9.00 5.15
C LYS A 104 -3.54 9.80 4.95
N VAL A 105 -2.82 9.51 3.88
CA VAL A 105 -1.58 10.21 3.51
C VAL A 105 -1.61 10.55 2.01
N PRO A 106 -0.86 11.56 1.53
CA PRO A 106 -0.93 11.97 0.14
C PRO A 106 -0.47 10.84 -0.80
N PRO A 107 -1.18 10.59 -1.91
CA PRO A 107 -1.04 9.37 -2.72
C PRO A 107 0.34 9.22 -3.38
N PHE A 108 0.95 10.34 -3.80
CA PHE A 108 2.18 10.34 -4.58
C PHE A 108 3.35 11.09 -3.92
N ALA A 109 3.14 11.64 -2.73
CA ALA A 109 4.19 12.36 -2.01
C ALA A 109 5.31 11.44 -1.54
N ARG A 110 6.39 12.06 -1.06
CA ARG A 110 7.55 11.34 -0.59
C ARG A 110 7.30 10.57 0.71
N ILE A 111 8.06 9.52 0.97
CA ILE A 111 8.02 8.69 2.19
C ILE A 111 8.11 9.56 3.44
N GLU A 112 8.99 10.57 3.45
CA GLU A 112 9.17 11.46 4.59
C GLU A 112 7.89 12.23 4.88
N THR A 113 7.31 12.88 3.86
CA THR A 113 6.03 13.61 3.96
C THR A 113 4.90 12.70 4.40
N ARG A 114 4.78 11.52 3.78
CA ARG A 114 3.73 10.54 4.10
C ARG A 114 3.86 10.03 5.53
N ALA A 115 5.08 9.75 6.00
CA ALA A 115 5.33 9.30 7.36
C ALA A 115 5.01 10.39 8.41
N HIS A 116 5.30 11.66 8.12
CA HIS A 116 4.91 12.78 8.97
C HIS A 116 3.39 12.91 9.08
N MET A 117 2.67 12.82 7.97
CA MET A 117 1.20 12.86 7.99
C MET A 117 0.58 11.64 8.66
N LEU A 118 1.19 10.45 8.51
CA LEU A 118 0.79 9.24 9.26
C LEU A 118 0.94 9.45 10.77
N ASP A 119 2.05 10.05 11.20
CA ASP A 119 2.31 10.36 12.60
C ASP A 119 1.33 11.40 13.16
N GLU A 120 1.05 12.48 12.42
CA GLU A 120 0.01 13.46 12.77
C GLU A 120 -1.37 12.85 12.87
N PHE A 121 -1.74 11.99 11.90
CA PHE A 121 -2.98 11.23 11.93
C PHE A 121 -3.07 10.39 13.20
N ILE A 122 -2.05 9.58 13.51
CA ILE A 122 -2.02 8.76 14.73
C ILE A 122 -2.22 9.63 15.98
N VAL A 123 -1.47 10.72 16.09
CA VAL A 123 -1.54 11.65 17.22
C VAL A 123 -2.95 12.22 17.38
N SER A 124 -3.64 12.57 16.28
CA SER A 124 -5.02 13.09 16.32
C SER A 124 -6.03 12.07 16.85
N GLN A 125 -5.77 10.77 16.69
CA GLN A 125 -6.67 9.69 17.14
C GLN A 125 -6.44 9.28 18.60
N LEU A 126 -5.30 9.64 19.20
CA LEU A 126 -4.92 9.19 20.54
C LEU A 126 -5.96 9.51 21.63
N PRO A 127 -6.59 10.71 21.71
CA PRO A 127 -7.60 10.98 22.73
C PRO A 127 -8.79 10.02 22.67
N ASN A 128 -9.25 9.70 21.46
CA ASN A 128 -10.37 8.78 21.25
C ASN A 128 -9.99 7.35 21.64
N ILE A 129 -8.81 6.88 21.21
CA ILE A 129 -8.29 5.55 21.58
C ILE A 129 -8.12 5.45 23.10
N ARG A 130 -7.57 6.50 23.73
CA ARG A 130 -7.36 6.56 25.18
C ARG A 130 -8.66 6.31 25.93
N LYS A 131 -9.71 7.06 25.55
CA LYS A 131 -11.04 6.94 26.14
C LYS A 131 -11.66 5.57 25.89
N GLN A 132 -11.61 5.09 24.65
CA GLN A 132 -12.22 3.82 24.26
C GLN A 132 -11.56 2.60 24.96
N HIS A 133 -10.25 2.63 25.13
CA HIS A 133 -9.49 1.51 25.70
C HIS A 133 -9.10 1.72 27.18
N GLY A 134 -9.57 2.80 27.82
CA GLY A 134 -9.29 3.10 29.22
C GLY A 134 -7.79 3.22 29.54
N VAL A 135 -6.99 3.75 28.61
CA VAL A 135 -5.53 3.86 28.79
C VAL A 135 -5.23 5.01 29.78
N PRO A 136 -4.57 4.78 30.93
CA PRO A 136 -4.31 5.83 31.91
C PRO A 136 -3.47 6.99 31.36
N GLU A 137 -3.74 8.21 31.81
CA GLU A 137 -2.93 9.38 31.45
C GLU A 137 -1.44 9.16 31.74
N GLY A 138 -0.59 9.72 30.87
CA GLY A 138 0.87 9.52 30.94
C GLY A 138 1.36 8.12 30.51
N ARG A 139 0.47 7.15 30.23
CA ARG A 139 0.86 5.89 29.57
C ARG A 139 0.75 6.02 28.05
N PRO A 140 1.75 5.55 27.28
CA PRO A 140 1.69 5.57 25.83
C PRO A 140 0.66 4.57 25.33
N ILE A 141 -0.08 4.96 24.30
CA ILE A 141 -0.99 4.05 23.58
C ILE A 141 -0.16 3.15 22.68
N LYS A 142 -0.36 1.83 22.80
CA LYS A 142 0.30 0.84 21.95
C LYS A 142 -0.52 0.59 20.69
N LEU A 143 0.14 0.49 19.55
CA LEU A 143 -0.49 0.36 18.22
C LEU A 143 0.20 -0.69 17.36
N ASN A 144 -0.59 -1.42 16.57
CA ASN A 144 -0.13 -2.33 15.52
C ASN A 144 -0.27 -1.65 14.16
N LEU A 145 0.80 -1.61 13.36
CA LEU A 145 0.72 -1.12 11.98
C LEU A 145 0.53 -2.30 11.02
N VAL A 146 -0.43 -2.18 10.11
CA VAL A 146 -0.63 -3.12 9.00
C VAL A 146 -0.61 -2.32 7.71
N ALA A 147 0.42 -2.55 6.89
CA ALA A 147 0.75 -1.66 5.80
C ALA A 147 0.84 -2.40 4.47
N HIS A 148 0.22 -1.83 3.44
CA HIS A 148 0.26 -2.37 2.08
C HIS A 148 1.22 -1.56 1.21
N SER A 149 1.98 -2.25 0.36
CA SER A 149 2.82 -1.63 -0.68
C SER A 149 3.74 -0.56 -0.08
N MET A 150 3.78 0.65 -0.66
CA MET A 150 4.59 1.78 -0.16
C MET A 150 4.35 2.13 1.32
N GLY A 151 3.16 1.86 1.87
CA GLY A 151 2.82 2.17 3.26
C GLY A 151 3.77 1.52 4.26
N GLY A 152 4.35 0.37 3.92
CA GLY A 152 5.34 -0.30 4.77
C GLY A 152 6.67 0.46 4.85
N LEU A 153 7.05 1.21 3.80
CA LEU A 153 8.21 2.09 3.84
C LEU A 153 7.95 3.33 4.70
N ASP A 154 6.74 3.91 4.60
CA ASP A 154 6.31 5.03 5.45
C ASP A 154 6.35 4.64 6.93
N CYS A 155 5.82 3.46 7.26
CA CYS A 155 5.84 2.94 8.63
C CYS A 155 7.25 2.74 9.15
N ARG A 156 8.17 2.20 8.33
CA ARG A 156 9.58 2.03 8.71
C ARG A 156 10.26 3.37 8.96
N TYR A 157 9.97 4.38 8.15
CA TYR A 157 10.47 5.74 8.37
C TYR A 157 9.93 6.33 9.67
N LEU A 158 8.62 6.23 9.90
CA LEU A 158 7.95 6.70 11.12
C LEU A 158 8.57 6.08 12.37
N ILE A 159 8.69 4.75 12.40
CA ILE A 159 9.27 4.02 13.54
C ILE A 159 10.70 4.48 13.81
N HIS A 160 11.51 4.63 12.76
CA HIS A 160 12.93 4.96 12.90
C HIS A 160 13.19 6.40 13.35
N TYR A 161 12.53 7.39 12.72
CA TYR A 161 12.83 8.81 12.91
C TYR A 161 11.84 9.57 13.80
N LEU A 162 10.55 9.25 13.72
CA LEU A 162 9.49 10.05 14.31
C LEU A 162 9.09 9.52 15.68
N GLN A 163 8.80 8.22 15.77
CA GLN A 163 8.34 7.59 17.01
C GLN A 163 9.33 7.76 18.16
N LYS A 164 10.65 7.72 17.90
CA LYS A 164 11.69 7.89 18.94
C LYS A 164 11.50 9.17 19.76
N LYS A 165 10.96 10.23 19.14
CA LYS A 165 10.70 11.53 19.80
C LYS A 165 9.34 11.60 20.50
N LYS A 166 8.48 10.59 20.34
CA LYS A 166 7.06 10.59 20.76
C LYS A 166 6.65 9.31 21.51
N ARG A 167 7.63 8.54 22.01
CA ARG A 167 7.40 7.27 22.73
C ARG A 167 6.57 7.42 24.02
N ASP A 168 6.48 8.63 24.56
CA ASP A 168 5.63 9.01 25.68
C ASP A 168 4.13 9.07 25.30
N LYS A 169 3.82 9.40 24.04
CA LYS A 169 2.44 9.52 23.53
C LYS A 169 1.90 8.20 23.00
N TYR A 170 2.66 7.56 22.12
CA TYR A 170 2.30 6.28 21.53
C TYR A 170 3.54 5.41 21.28
N GLN A 171 3.32 4.10 21.20
CA GLN A 171 4.35 3.12 20.90
C GLN A 171 3.84 2.18 19.80
N ILE A 172 4.53 2.14 18.67
CA ILE A 172 4.34 1.06 17.71
C ILE A 172 4.94 -0.20 18.32
N VAL A 173 4.16 -1.28 18.38
CA VAL A 173 4.59 -2.58 18.92
C VAL A 173 4.74 -3.64 17.83
N SER A 174 4.14 -3.41 16.66
CA SER A 174 4.36 -4.23 15.48
C SER A 174 4.20 -3.48 14.17
N LEU A 175 4.87 -3.98 13.13
CA LEU A 175 4.64 -3.63 11.74
C LEU A 175 4.48 -4.92 10.92
N THR A 176 3.29 -5.11 10.36
CA THR A 176 3.02 -6.13 9.36
C THR A 176 3.00 -5.48 7.98
N THR A 177 3.89 -5.89 7.08
CA THR A 177 3.90 -5.42 5.69
C THR A 177 3.29 -6.46 4.75
N ILE A 178 2.57 -5.97 3.74
CA ILE A 178 1.89 -6.78 2.73
C ILE A 178 2.36 -6.25 1.37
N SER A 179 3.15 -7.06 0.65
CA SER A 179 3.72 -6.70 -0.65
C SER A 179 4.43 -5.33 -0.68
N THR A 180 5.10 -4.96 0.42
CA THR A 180 5.92 -3.74 0.46
C THR A 180 7.22 -3.94 -0.32
N PRO A 181 7.59 -3.05 -1.25
CA PRO A 181 8.85 -3.15 -1.98
C PRO A 181 10.05 -2.74 -1.09
N HIS A 182 10.40 -3.54 -0.08
CA HIS A 182 11.47 -3.22 0.87
C HIS A 182 12.83 -3.07 0.18
N ARG A 183 13.03 -3.68 -0.98
CA ARG A 183 14.23 -3.58 -1.81
C ARG A 183 13.93 -2.94 -3.17
N GLY A 184 12.84 -2.18 -3.24
CA GLY A 184 12.37 -1.52 -4.44
C GLY A 184 11.72 -2.48 -5.42
N THR A 185 11.43 -1.98 -6.61
CA THR A 185 10.91 -2.79 -7.71
C THR A 185 11.48 -2.29 -9.04
N SER A 186 11.83 -3.23 -9.90
CA SER A 186 12.23 -2.97 -11.27
C SER A 186 11.11 -2.42 -12.14
N ALA A 187 9.84 -2.53 -11.72
CA ALA A 187 8.76 -1.78 -12.35
C ALA A 187 8.93 -0.27 -12.16
N ALA A 188 9.35 0.17 -10.96
CA ALA A 188 9.65 1.57 -10.71
C ALA A 188 10.93 2.00 -11.44
N ASP A 189 11.97 1.15 -11.46
CA ASP A 189 13.19 1.43 -12.23
C ASP A 189 12.87 1.62 -13.72
N PHE A 190 12.00 0.77 -14.29
CA PHE A 190 11.52 0.92 -15.67
C PHE A 190 10.74 2.23 -15.85
N ALA A 191 9.82 2.57 -14.93
CA ALA A 191 9.09 3.83 -15.02
C ALA A 191 10.03 5.05 -15.01
N LEU A 192 11.11 5.02 -14.22
CA LEU A 192 12.13 6.07 -14.19
C LEU A 192 12.96 6.16 -15.48
N GLU A 193 13.25 5.02 -16.11
CA GLU A 193 14.04 4.95 -17.34
C GLU A 193 13.26 5.48 -18.55
N TYR A 194 11.95 5.23 -18.61
CA TYR A 194 11.11 5.51 -19.79
C TYR A 194 10.12 6.68 -19.63
N SER A 195 10.03 7.31 -18.44
CA SER A 195 9.19 8.49 -18.23
C SER A 195 10.00 9.78 -18.22
N PRO A 196 9.43 10.92 -18.68
CA PRO A 196 10.10 12.22 -18.55
C PRO A 196 10.45 12.54 -17.08
N GLU A 197 11.68 12.94 -16.82
CA GLU A 197 12.16 13.23 -15.45
C GLU A 197 11.30 14.30 -14.75
N SER A 198 10.89 15.34 -15.49
CA SER A 198 10.03 16.40 -14.99
C SER A 198 8.66 15.88 -14.52
N LEU A 199 8.10 14.89 -15.21
CA LEU A 199 6.83 14.27 -14.84
C LEU A 199 6.96 13.53 -13.50
N ILE A 200 8.01 12.72 -13.36
CA ILE A 200 8.26 11.98 -12.10
C ILE A 200 8.55 12.95 -10.96
N ARG A 201 9.45 13.91 -11.16
CA ARG A 201 9.88 14.83 -10.11
C ARG A 201 8.74 15.71 -9.59
N ASN A 202 7.89 16.20 -10.49
CA ASN A 202 6.85 17.17 -10.14
C ASN A 202 5.54 16.52 -9.67
N TYR A 203 5.21 15.33 -10.17
CA TYR A 203 3.88 14.73 -9.95
C TYR A 203 3.92 13.36 -9.26
N PHE A 204 5.00 12.59 -9.43
CA PHE A 204 5.10 11.22 -8.92
C PHE A 204 6.42 10.95 -8.16
N PRO A 205 6.83 11.81 -7.20
CA PRO A 205 8.13 11.68 -6.54
C PRO A 205 8.28 10.37 -5.75
N SER A 206 7.16 9.76 -5.36
CA SER A 206 7.12 8.42 -4.76
C SER A 206 7.61 7.31 -5.70
N VAL A 207 7.42 7.41 -7.03
CA VAL A 207 7.94 6.41 -8.00
C VAL A 207 9.45 6.28 -7.86
N PHE A 208 10.16 7.42 -7.73
CA PHE A 208 11.59 7.41 -7.46
C PHE A 208 11.95 6.67 -6.17
N GLN A 209 11.15 6.83 -5.12
CA GLN A 209 11.40 6.19 -3.82
C GLN A 209 11.00 4.71 -3.77
N LEU A 210 10.33 4.20 -4.80
CA LEU A 210 10.07 2.77 -5.00
C LEU A 210 11.17 2.08 -5.83
N SER A 211 12.15 2.82 -6.37
CA SER A 211 13.26 2.26 -7.12
C SER A 211 14.17 1.35 -6.28
N THR A 212 14.84 0.42 -6.93
CA THR A 212 15.82 -0.47 -6.27
C THR A 212 17.03 0.31 -5.74
N SER A 213 17.44 1.36 -6.46
CA SER A 213 18.56 2.22 -6.08
C SER A 213 18.26 3.04 -4.82
N PHE A 214 17.09 3.70 -4.76
CA PHE A 214 16.68 4.47 -3.59
C PHE A 214 16.51 3.57 -2.37
N THR A 215 15.79 2.45 -2.49
CA THR A 215 15.52 1.57 -1.35
C THR A 215 16.79 0.89 -0.81
N LYS A 216 17.81 0.67 -1.65
CA LYS A 216 19.14 0.25 -1.19
C LYS A 216 19.78 1.29 -0.27
N VAL A 217 19.63 2.59 -0.56
CA VAL A 217 20.10 3.69 0.30
C VAL A 217 19.23 3.80 1.55
N PHE A 218 17.92 3.75 1.39
CA PHE A 218 16.94 3.77 2.49
C PHE A 218 17.25 2.71 3.55
N ASN A 219 17.50 1.47 3.13
CA ASN A 219 17.80 0.35 4.04
C ASN A 219 19.14 0.47 4.76
N ARG A 220 20.09 1.29 4.26
CA ARG A 220 21.33 1.57 4.98
C ARG A 220 21.14 2.53 6.15
N HIS A 221 20.11 3.39 6.09
CA HIS A 221 19.87 4.41 7.10
C HIS A 221 18.70 4.06 8.04
N ILE A 222 17.73 3.29 7.55
CA ILE A 222 16.50 2.98 8.30
C ILE A 222 16.54 1.54 8.80
N HIS A 223 16.89 1.44 10.07
CA HIS A 223 17.00 0.20 10.82
C HIS A 223 15.72 -0.14 11.59
N ASN A 224 15.49 -1.43 11.80
CA ASN A 224 14.44 -1.92 12.68
C ASN A 224 14.67 -1.46 14.12
N ASP A 225 13.59 -1.18 14.82
CA ASP A 225 13.58 -0.95 16.24
C ASP A 225 13.49 -2.30 16.98
N PRO A 226 14.39 -2.62 17.91
CA PRO A 226 14.40 -3.93 18.58
C PRO A 226 13.14 -4.19 19.42
N ASP A 227 12.40 -3.15 19.82
CA ASP A 227 11.17 -3.28 20.59
C ASP A 227 9.92 -3.54 19.71
N VAL A 228 10.08 -3.52 18.37
CA VAL A 228 8.99 -3.67 17.41
C VAL A 228 9.06 -5.04 16.74
N LYS A 229 7.93 -5.75 16.71
CA LYS A 229 7.81 -7.00 15.95
C LYS A 229 7.52 -6.72 14.48
N TYR A 230 8.35 -7.26 13.59
CA TYR A 230 8.20 -7.09 12.14
C TYR A 230 7.73 -8.37 11.48
N PHE A 231 6.63 -8.31 10.74
CA PHE A 231 6.08 -9.40 9.94
C PHE A 231 5.96 -8.97 8.49
N SER A 232 6.06 -9.92 7.56
CA SER A 232 5.79 -9.64 6.14
C SER A 232 5.08 -10.77 5.42
N TYR A 233 4.23 -10.38 4.48
CA TYR A 233 3.57 -11.23 3.52
C TYR A 233 3.93 -10.78 2.10
N ALA A 234 4.03 -11.73 1.19
CA ALA A 234 4.20 -11.49 -0.23
C ALA A 234 3.04 -12.14 -1.00
N SER A 235 2.78 -11.71 -2.22
CA SER A 235 1.96 -12.45 -3.15
C SER A 235 2.66 -12.65 -4.48
N GLN A 236 2.15 -13.59 -5.26
CA GLN A 236 2.51 -13.78 -6.65
C GLN A 236 1.28 -14.19 -7.45
N PHE A 237 1.34 -13.97 -8.75
CA PHE A 237 0.32 -14.47 -9.68
C PHE A 237 0.89 -14.64 -11.09
N THR A 238 0.09 -15.25 -11.97
CA THR A 238 0.34 -15.27 -13.41
C THR A 238 -0.76 -14.47 -14.11
N PRO A 239 -0.45 -13.31 -14.71
CA PRO A 239 -1.46 -12.48 -15.37
C PRO A 239 -2.01 -13.16 -16.61
N ASN A 240 -3.29 -12.95 -16.87
CA ASN A 240 -3.85 -13.15 -18.20
C ASN A 240 -3.46 -11.97 -19.13
N PRO A 241 -3.59 -12.11 -20.46
CA PRO A 241 -3.20 -11.07 -21.41
C PRO A 241 -3.92 -9.71 -21.25
N ALA A 242 -5.08 -9.66 -20.58
CA ALA A 242 -5.83 -8.44 -20.33
C ALA A 242 -5.54 -7.82 -18.94
N SER A 243 -4.61 -8.38 -18.17
CA SER A 243 -4.26 -7.83 -16.86
C SER A 243 -3.58 -6.45 -16.99
N MET A 244 -4.06 -5.48 -16.22
CA MET A 244 -3.42 -4.16 -16.10
C MET A 244 -1.97 -4.25 -15.58
N PHE A 245 -1.62 -5.33 -14.89
CA PHE A 245 -0.27 -5.56 -14.37
C PHE A 245 0.61 -6.37 -15.32
N LEU A 246 0.16 -6.75 -16.52
CA LEU A 246 0.91 -7.66 -17.40
C LEU A 246 2.32 -7.15 -17.71
N VAL A 247 2.45 -5.88 -18.08
CA VAL A 247 3.73 -5.27 -18.48
C VAL A 247 4.69 -5.21 -17.29
N THR A 248 4.24 -4.65 -16.17
CA THR A 248 5.06 -4.52 -14.96
C THR A 248 5.39 -5.89 -14.37
N TRP A 249 4.44 -6.83 -14.40
CA TRP A 249 4.67 -8.22 -14.00
C TRP A 249 5.81 -8.85 -14.80
N LYS A 250 5.81 -8.68 -16.13
CA LYS A 250 6.83 -9.27 -17.01
C LYS A 250 8.22 -8.70 -16.69
N ILE A 251 8.32 -7.38 -16.54
CA ILE A 251 9.57 -6.70 -16.18
C ILE A 251 10.12 -7.24 -14.85
N VAL A 252 9.27 -7.29 -13.82
CA VAL A 252 9.67 -7.79 -12.50
C VAL A 252 9.97 -9.29 -12.55
N LYS A 253 9.21 -10.07 -13.34
CA LYS A 253 9.43 -11.51 -13.51
C LYS A 253 10.81 -11.81 -14.08
N ASP A 254 11.19 -11.08 -15.11
CA ASP A 254 12.47 -11.27 -15.80
C ASP A 254 13.66 -10.86 -14.93
N LYS A 255 13.53 -9.76 -14.17
CA LYS A 255 14.63 -9.18 -13.38
C LYS A 255 14.73 -9.73 -11.96
N GLU A 256 13.61 -10.07 -11.32
CA GLU A 256 13.54 -10.37 -9.89
C GLU A 256 12.85 -11.71 -9.56
N GLY A 257 12.12 -12.30 -10.51
CA GLY A 257 11.41 -13.56 -10.32
C GLY A 257 9.93 -13.38 -9.92
N PRO A 258 9.33 -14.35 -9.20
CA PRO A 258 7.89 -14.32 -8.91
C PRO A 258 7.46 -13.03 -8.21
N ASN A 259 6.30 -12.50 -8.62
CA ASN A 259 5.82 -11.18 -8.22
C ASN A 259 4.30 -11.07 -8.37
N ASP A 260 3.75 -10.05 -7.73
CA ASP A 260 2.31 -9.74 -7.68
C ASP A 260 1.86 -8.73 -8.74
N GLY A 261 2.73 -8.43 -9.71
CA GLY A 261 2.50 -7.45 -10.76
C GLY A 261 3.25 -6.14 -10.54
N LEU A 262 3.65 -5.83 -9.31
CA LEU A 262 4.42 -4.62 -9.00
C LEU A 262 5.62 -4.90 -8.11
N VAL A 263 5.56 -5.89 -7.23
CA VAL A 263 6.59 -6.16 -6.22
C VAL A 263 6.97 -7.63 -6.26
N SER A 264 8.27 -7.91 -6.35
CA SER A 264 8.76 -9.28 -6.27
C SER A 264 8.61 -9.86 -4.87
N VAL A 265 8.40 -11.17 -4.80
CA VAL A 265 8.37 -11.92 -3.53
C VAL A 265 9.67 -11.71 -2.75
N LYS A 266 10.81 -11.55 -3.44
CA LYS A 266 12.10 -11.25 -2.81
C LYS A 266 12.12 -9.86 -2.18
N SER A 267 11.57 -8.85 -2.85
CA SER A 267 11.50 -7.49 -2.32
C SER A 267 10.54 -7.38 -1.14
N ALA A 268 9.42 -8.10 -1.17
CA ALA A 268 8.39 -8.11 -0.12
C ALA A 268 8.85 -8.69 1.24
N LYS A 269 9.86 -9.58 1.26
CA LYS A 269 10.34 -10.23 2.49
C LYS A 269 11.01 -9.25 3.46
N TRP A 270 10.48 -9.13 4.68
CA TRP A 270 11.03 -8.33 5.78
C TRP A 270 10.70 -8.92 7.16
N GLY A 271 11.60 -8.77 8.14
CA GLY A 271 11.40 -9.32 9.48
C GLY A 271 11.09 -10.82 9.46
N LYS A 272 10.10 -11.26 10.24
CA LYS A 272 9.55 -12.61 10.19
C LYS A 272 8.64 -12.74 8.96
N PHE A 273 9.13 -13.42 7.93
CA PHE A 273 8.34 -13.71 6.73
C PHE A 273 7.27 -14.77 7.04
N MET A 274 6.01 -14.40 6.88
CA MET A 274 4.86 -15.22 7.26
C MET A 274 4.39 -16.15 6.13
N GLY A 275 4.70 -15.81 4.88
CA GLY A 275 4.43 -16.65 3.73
C GLY A 275 4.11 -15.87 2.45
N CYS A 276 3.90 -16.63 1.38
CA CYS A 276 3.51 -16.09 0.08
C CYS A 276 2.10 -16.56 -0.27
N LEU A 277 1.27 -15.67 -0.78
CA LEU A 277 -0.01 -16.01 -1.41
C LEU A 277 0.22 -16.34 -2.88
N ASP A 278 -0.53 -17.29 -3.42
CA ASP A 278 -0.46 -17.69 -4.83
C ASP A 278 -1.76 -17.34 -5.56
N ASP A 279 -1.63 -17.06 -6.86
CA ASP A 279 -2.70 -16.49 -7.68
C ASP A 279 -3.35 -15.25 -7.02
N VAL A 280 -2.54 -14.31 -6.51
CA VAL A 280 -2.98 -13.04 -5.89
C VAL A 280 -2.12 -11.89 -6.43
N ASP A 281 -2.77 -10.95 -7.13
CA ASP A 281 -2.11 -9.74 -7.62
C ASP A 281 -2.08 -8.63 -6.54
N HIS A 282 -1.42 -7.52 -6.87
CA HIS A 282 -1.22 -6.42 -5.93
C HIS A 282 -2.52 -5.71 -5.50
N ALA A 283 -3.57 -5.74 -6.34
CA ALA A 283 -4.86 -5.10 -6.04
C ALA A 283 -5.80 -6.03 -5.26
N ASP A 284 -5.74 -7.33 -5.51
CA ASP A 284 -6.50 -8.34 -4.75
C ASP A 284 -6.25 -8.23 -3.25
N LEU A 285 -5.01 -7.92 -2.84
CA LEU A 285 -4.58 -7.79 -1.44
C LEU A 285 -5.36 -6.73 -0.65
N ILE A 286 -5.98 -5.76 -1.33
CA ILE A 286 -6.79 -4.70 -0.74
C ILE A 286 -8.27 -4.82 -1.15
N ASN A 287 -8.66 -6.02 -1.59
CA ASN A 287 -10.02 -6.37 -2.01
C ASN A 287 -10.51 -5.59 -3.25
N TRP A 288 -9.59 -5.21 -4.14
CA TRP A 288 -9.87 -4.69 -5.48
C TRP A 288 -9.68 -5.80 -6.52
N MET A 289 -10.53 -6.83 -6.43
CA MET A 289 -10.41 -8.03 -7.24
C MET A 289 -10.93 -7.84 -8.66
N GLY A 290 -10.26 -8.48 -9.63
CA GLY A 290 -10.70 -8.51 -11.02
C GLY A 290 -12.04 -9.25 -11.21
N PRO A 291 -12.76 -9.00 -12.32
CA PRO A 291 -14.09 -9.56 -12.56
C PRO A 291 -14.13 -11.10 -12.55
N VAL A 292 -13.05 -11.74 -13.00
CA VAL A 292 -12.93 -13.21 -12.99
C VAL A 292 -12.91 -13.76 -11.56
N LYS A 293 -12.18 -13.12 -10.64
CA LYS A 293 -12.09 -13.53 -9.24
C LYS A 293 -13.40 -13.28 -8.49
N MET A 294 -14.05 -12.16 -8.78
CA MET A 294 -15.39 -11.86 -8.28
C MET A 294 -16.41 -12.91 -8.75
N ALA A 295 -16.38 -13.30 -10.04
CA ALA A 295 -17.25 -14.34 -10.57
C ALA A 295 -16.98 -15.71 -9.93
N LYS A 296 -15.71 -16.10 -9.76
CA LYS A 296 -15.35 -17.34 -9.04
C LYS A 296 -15.92 -17.35 -7.62
N MET A 297 -15.79 -16.25 -6.87
CA MET A 297 -16.35 -16.14 -5.52
C MET A 297 -17.88 -16.23 -5.51
N ALA A 298 -18.57 -15.57 -6.44
CA ALA A 298 -20.02 -15.63 -6.55
C ALA A 298 -20.53 -17.05 -6.87
N LEU A 299 -19.73 -17.85 -7.57
CA LEU A 299 -20.01 -19.25 -7.89
C LEU A 299 -19.55 -20.24 -6.80
N GLY A 300 -19.04 -19.76 -5.66
CA GLY A 300 -18.54 -20.61 -4.58
C GLY A 300 -17.26 -21.38 -4.94
N ILE A 301 -16.57 -21.00 -6.02
CA ILE A 301 -15.30 -21.61 -6.41
C ILE A 301 -14.22 -21.13 -5.44
N PRO A 302 -13.46 -22.04 -4.80
CA PRO A 302 -12.38 -21.67 -3.89
C PRO A 302 -11.43 -20.65 -4.53
N ASN A 303 -11.30 -19.48 -3.89
CA ASN A 303 -10.49 -18.37 -4.37
C ASN A 303 -9.92 -17.61 -3.17
N PHE A 304 -8.80 -16.90 -3.35
CA PHE A 304 -8.29 -15.99 -2.33
C PHE A 304 -9.39 -15.03 -1.87
N ASN A 305 -9.61 -15.00 -0.56
CA ASN A 305 -10.52 -14.08 0.07
C ASN A 305 -9.74 -13.13 0.98
N PRO A 306 -9.64 -11.83 0.64
CA PRO A 306 -8.89 -10.87 1.43
C PRO A 306 -9.44 -10.75 2.85
N LYS A 307 -10.74 -10.96 3.06
CA LYS A 307 -11.36 -10.96 4.38
C LYS A 307 -10.68 -11.96 5.32
N TRP A 308 -10.56 -13.21 4.88
CA TRP A 308 -9.92 -14.28 5.67
C TRP A 308 -8.43 -14.05 5.89
N PHE A 309 -7.78 -13.37 4.96
CA PHE A 309 -6.39 -12.98 5.09
C PHE A 309 -6.18 -11.92 6.18
N TYR A 310 -6.94 -10.83 6.20
CA TYR A 310 -6.81 -9.81 7.27
C TYR A 310 -7.24 -10.36 8.64
N MET A 311 -8.25 -11.24 8.68
CA MET A 311 -8.63 -11.96 9.89
C MET A 311 -7.48 -12.83 10.44
N ASP A 312 -6.71 -13.49 9.56
CA ASP A 312 -5.52 -14.26 9.96
C ASP A 312 -4.36 -13.35 10.39
N ILE A 313 -4.19 -12.16 9.79
CA ILE A 313 -3.24 -11.16 10.27
C ILE A 313 -3.56 -10.76 11.71
N MET A 314 -4.83 -10.46 12.00
CA MET A 314 -5.27 -10.14 13.37
C MET A 314 -5.01 -11.28 14.34
N ASN A 315 -5.36 -12.50 13.94
CA ASN A 315 -5.14 -13.69 14.75
C ASN A 315 -3.63 -13.92 15.02
N ASN A 316 -2.77 -13.65 14.03
CA ASN A 316 -1.32 -13.69 14.19
C ASN A 316 -0.82 -12.64 15.18
N LEU A 317 -1.33 -11.40 15.11
CA LEU A 317 -1.00 -10.36 16.09
C LEU A 317 -1.39 -10.79 17.51
N ALA A 318 -2.64 -11.24 17.70
CA ALA A 318 -3.15 -11.72 18.97
C ALA A 318 -2.33 -12.90 19.53
N ALA A 319 -1.95 -13.86 18.68
CA ALA A 319 -1.11 -15.01 19.05
C ALA A 319 0.29 -14.60 19.53
N HIS A 320 0.78 -13.42 19.13
CA HIS A 320 2.06 -12.87 19.58
C HIS A 320 1.91 -11.89 20.76
N GLY A 321 0.74 -11.83 21.40
CA GLY A 321 0.45 -10.96 22.54
C GLY A 321 0.33 -9.48 22.17
N LEU A 322 0.08 -9.19 20.88
CA LEU A 322 -0.12 -7.86 20.32
C LEU A 322 -1.60 -7.55 20.15
#